data_AF-A0A803M622-F1
#
_entry.id   AF-A0A803M622-F1
#
_cell.length_a   1.000
_cell.length_b   1.000
_cell.length_c   1.000
_cell.angle_alpha   90.00
_cell.angle_beta   90.00
_cell.angle_gamma   90.00
#
_symmetry.space_group_name_H-M   'P 1'
#
loop_
_entity.id
_entity.type
_entity.pdbx_description
1 polymer ?
#
loop_
_entity_poly.entity_id
_entity_poly.type
_entity_poly.pdbx_seq_one_letter_code
_entity_poly.pdbx_strand_id
1 'polypeptide(L)'
;MTTYKLDETPDTYISALVDQGSCVYRMLSIKGESSYTYIRDIDLKKDKLIVYGTEIKESMWEKLHNSLLLRAKSGKVYVDCNGACYIVVYQTIQSNIVTNNLYRPIDNVIFDWSQFGVIVPNSVNDSLRKQLQPKDQELMTMSSLLSSAKGEASACRKQQQDTEMELQKVSNQLGVKEFELNATKTKLELSKEEVKELQDQVSNSNKKDYRNLEMELQKVQHQLSSTMSELETTKIVWEFSKEQLISSKKENEEIKVKIQSMQDQVYKAVADLQSERLKFESQILSCQKENEDVITELQKVQNELSFGNLELQLTKNRLETSDKKILELEEQLSSGGKVQEQLCLIMNELQSIKILVDFTADKEVDLKDQCSYKRCVTKAVDIVDDQ
;
A
#
# COMPACT_ATOMS: atom_id res chain seq x y z
N MET A 1 -1.05 56.69 -139.80
CA MET A 1 0.05 56.12 -139.00
C MET A 1 0.05 56.88 -137.69
N THR A 2 -0.32 56.24 -136.59
CA THR A 2 -0.40 56.91 -135.27
C THR A 2 0.91 56.67 -134.52
N THR A 3 1.46 57.68 -133.85
CA THR A 3 2.68 57.54 -133.04
C THR A 3 2.33 57.61 -131.56
N TYR A 4 2.76 56.60 -130.80
CA TYR A 4 2.58 56.47 -129.37
C TYR A 4 3.92 56.61 -128.67
N LYS A 5 4.01 57.53 -127.71
CA LYS A 5 5.20 57.77 -126.89
C LYS A 5 4.89 57.40 -125.46
N LEU A 6 5.52 56.35 -124.95
CA LEU A 6 5.18 55.80 -123.63
C LEU A 6 5.64 56.73 -122.49
N ASP A 7 6.73 57.46 -122.72
CA ASP A 7 7.33 58.42 -121.80
C ASP A 7 6.46 59.66 -121.52
N GLU A 8 5.51 59.97 -122.40
CA GLU A 8 4.56 61.09 -122.19
C GLU A 8 3.35 60.70 -121.32
N THR A 9 3.18 59.42 -121.00
CA THR A 9 2.04 58.88 -120.26
C THR A 9 2.48 57.86 -119.19
N PRO A 10 2.96 58.30 -118.01
CA PRO A 10 3.58 57.41 -117.02
C PRO A 10 2.63 56.35 -116.44
N ASP A 11 1.32 56.61 -116.45
CA ASP A 11 0.29 55.66 -115.97
C ASP A 11 -0.19 54.69 -117.06
N THR A 12 0.51 54.63 -118.19
CA THR A 12 0.16 53.80 -119.33
C THR A 12 1.15 52.66 -119.50
N TYR A 13 0.60 51.48 -119.68
CA TYR A 13 1.32 50.23 -119.75
C TYR A 13 1.06 49.53 -121.07
N ILE A 14 2.04 48.74 -121.49
CA ILE A 14 1.92 47.90 -122.68
C ILE A 14 1.90 46.44 -122.25
N SER A 15 0.92 45.70 -122.76
CA SER A 15 0.85 44.24 -122.59
C SER A 15 0.70 43.57 -123.94
N ALA A 16 1.47 42.50 -124.16
CA ALA A 16 1.34 41.67 -125.35
C ALA A 16 0.18 40.68 -125.17
N LEU A 17 -0.71 40.61 -126.16
CA LEU A 17 -1.74 39.57 -126.26
C LEU A 17 -1.51 38.76 -127.54
N VAL A 18 -1.40 37.45 -127.42
CA VAL A 18 -1.37 36.53 -128.56
C VAL A 18 -2.77 35.99 -128.75
N ASP A 19 -3.43 36.38 -129.85
CA ASP A 19 -4.72 35.85 -130.25
C ASP A 19 -4.62 35.27 -131.67
N GLN A 20 -4.97 33.99 -131.81
CA GLN A 20 -5.01 33.25 -133.09
C GLN A 20 -3.78 33.41 -134.01
N GLY A 21 -2.57 33.47 -133.42
CA GLY A 21 -1.31 33.57 -134.17
C GLY A 21 -0.91 34.99 -134.59
N SER A 22 -1.69 36.01 -134.22
CA SER A 22 -1.31 37.41 -134.34
C SER A 22 -1.06 38.02 -132.95
N CYS A 23 0.08 38.70 -132.78
CA CYS A 23 0.39 39.43 -131.55
C CYS A 23 -0.17 40.84 -131.66
N VAL A 24 -1.08 41.19 -130.75
CA VAL A 24 -1.65 42.55 -130.63
C VAL A 24 -1.17 43.14 -129.31
N TYR A 25 -0.60 44.35 -129.36
CA TYR A 25 -0.15 45.05 -128.17
C TYR A 25 -1.28 45.92 -127.65
N ARG A 26 -1.64 45.77 -126.38
CA ARG A 26 -2.68 46.57 -125.76
C ARG A 26 -2.07 47.66 -124.91
N MET A 27 -2.53 48.88 -125.16
CA MET A 27 -2.24 50.02 -124.31
C MET A 27 -3.31 50.08 -123.21
N LEU A 28 -2.86 50.09 -121.97
CA LEU A 28 -3.71 49.97 -120.79
C LEU A 28 -3.35 51.08 -119.81
N SER A 29 -4.34 51.75 -119.23
CA SER A 29 -4.12 52.64 -118.07
C SER A 29 -4.47 51.87 -116.82
N ILE A 30 -3.52 51.75 -115.90
CA ILE A 30 -3.75 51.08 -114.60
C ILE A 30 -3.94 52.18 -113.55
N LYS A 31 -5.13 52.24 -112.94
CA LYS A 31 -5.44 53.18 -111.86
C LYS A 31 -5.67 52.38 -110.59
N GLY A 32 -4.60 52.18 -109.83
CA GLY A 32 -4.62 51.45 -108.56
C GLY A 32 -4.60 49.92 -108.70
N GLU A 33 -4.74 49.23 -107.57
CA GLU A 33 -4.42 47.80 -107.41
C GLU A 33 -5.39 46.83 -108.09
N SER A 34 -6.52 47.24 -108.69
CA SER A 34 -7.52 46.28 -109.19
C SER A 34 -8.30 46.71 -110.43
N SER A 35 -8.02 47.89 -111.00
CA SER A 35 -8.72 48.36 -112.20
C SER A 35 -7.72 48.79 -113.27
N TYR A 36 -7.88 48.20 -114.46
CA TYR A 36 -7.21 48.67 -115.67
C TYR A 36 -8.27 49.04 -116.69
N THR A 37 -8.02 50.14 -117.40
CA THR A 37 -8.86 50.57 -118.51
C THR A 37 -8.13 50.26 -119.80
N TYR A 38 -8.75 49.45 -120.65
CA TYR A 38 -8.28 49.27 -122.02
C TYR A 38 -8.38 50.58 -122.78
N ILE A 39 -7.25 51.07 -123.28
CA ILE A 39 -7.20 52.31 -124.05
C ILE A 39 -7.41 51.98 -125.53
N ARG A 40 -6.58 51.09 -126.09
CA ARG A 40 -6.61 50.66 -127.49
C ARG A 40 -5.59 49.56 -127.80
N ASP A 41 -5.74 48.94 -128.96
CA ASP A 41 -4.74 48.08 -129.58
C ASP A 41 -3.73 48.93 -130.37
N ILE A 42 -2.47 48.52 -130.33
CA ILE A 42 -1.37 49.08 -131.11
C ILE A 42 -0.97 48.03 -132.14
N ASP A 43 -1.22 48.32 -133.41
CA ASP A 43 -0.75 47.52 -134.54
C ASP A 43 0.57 48.12 -135.02
N LEU A 44 1.72 47.60 -134.55
CA LEU A 44 3.02 48.22 -134.88
C LEU A 44 3.43 48.02 -136.36
N LYS A 45 2.61 47.34 -137.20
CA LYS A 45 2.75 47.39 -138.67
C LYS A 45 2.24 48.71 -139.24
N LYS A 46 1.29 49.35 -138.56
CA LYS A 46 0.59 50.57 -138.98
C LYS A 46 0.84 51.77 -138.06
N ASP A 47 1.33 51.53 -136.85
CA ASP A 47 1.57 52.51 -135.80
C ASP A 47 3.03 52.49 -135.34
N LYS A 48 3.49 53.60 -134.79
CA LYS A 48 4.84 53.73 -134.20
C LYS A 48 4.76 53.72 -132.68
N LEU A 49 5.58 52.91 -132.03
CA LEU A 49 5.76 52.96 -130.58
C LEU A 49 7.16 53.49 -130.26
N ILE A 50 7.23 54.53 -129.46
CA ILE A 50 8.47 55.15 -128.98
C ILE A 50 8.56 54.94 -127.47
N VAL A 51 9.67 54.35 -127.03
CA VAL A 51 10.01 54.19 -125.60
C VAL A 51 11.35 54.88 -125.37
N TYR A 52 11.38 55.86 -124.48
CA TYR A 52 12.57 56.69 -124.22
C TYR A 52 13.26 57.21 -125.48
N GLY A 53 12.48 57.81 -126.39
CA GLY A 53 12.99 58.36 -127.64
C GLY A 53 13.42 57.34 -128.70
N THR A 54 13.30 56.03 -128.44
CA THR A 54 13.65 54.97 -129.38
C THR A 54 12.40 54.34 -129.99
N GLU A 55 12.30 54.32 -131.33
CA GLU A 55 11.20 53.66 -132.05
C GLU A 55 11.38 52.13 -132.01
N ILE A 56 10.39 51.44 -131.47
CA ILE A 56 10.33 49.98 -131.41
C ILE A 56 9.80 49.46 -132.76
N LYS A 57 10.69 48.89 -133.57
CA LYS A 57 10.37 48.38 -134.91
C LYS A 57 9.75 46.98 -134.88
N GLU A 58 9.07 46.61 -135.97
CA GLU A 58 8.52 45.26 -136.17
C GLU A 58 9.55 44.14 -135.99
N SER A 59 10.76 44.33 -136.48
CA SER A 59 11.85 43.37 -136.32
C SER A 59 12.31 43.15 -134.87
N MET A 60 11.91 44.02 -133.93
CA MET A 60 12.21 43.88 -132.50
C MET A 60 11.07 43.23 -131.72
N TRP A 61 9.96 42.89 -132.38
CA TRP A 61 8.75 42.32 -131.76
C TRP A 61 9.01 41.03 -131.03
N GLU A 62 9.70 40.08 -131.66
CA GLU A 62 9.94 38.77 -131.04
C GLU A 62 10.80 38.90 -129.78
N LYS A 63 11.77 39.82 -129.79
CA LYS A 63 12.59 40.13 -128.61
C LYS A 63 11.78 40.80 -127.52
N LEU A 64 10.98 41.81 -127.85
CA LEU A 64 10.12 42.49 -126.88
C LEU A 64 9.11 41.51 -126.28
N HIS A 65 8.45 40.73 -127.14
CA HIS A 65 7.52 39.69 -126.73
C HIS A 65 8.19 38.66 -125.82
N ASN A 66 9.33 38.09 -126.20
CA ASN A 66 10.05 37.09 -125.39
C ASN A 66 10.54 37.66 -124.05
N SER A 67 10.93 38.93 -124.01
CA SER A 67 11.36 39.59 -122.78
C SER A 67 10.17 39.96 -121.87
N LEU A 68 9.00 40.28 -122.43
CA LEU A 68 7.76 40.51 -121.68
C LEU A 68 7.11 39.19 -121.23
N LEU A 69 7.32 38.11 -121.98
CA LEU A 69 6.75 36.80 -121.68
C LEU A 69 7.66 36.06 -120.70
N LEU A 70 7.75 36.58 -119.47
CA LEU A 70 8.21 35.77 -118.34
C LEU A 70 7.27 34.56 -118.23
N ARG A 71 7.80 33.35 -118.46
CA ARG A 71 7.08 32.07 -118.40
C ARG A 71 6.64 31.75 -116.94
N ALA A 72 5.80 32.58 -116.35
CA ALA A 72 4.95 32.14 -115.25
C ALA A 72 3.76 31.41 -115.89
N LYS A 73 3.51 30.16 -115.50
CA LYS A 73 2.42 29.32 -116.02
C LYS A 73 1.01 29.93 -115.89
N SER A 74 0.87 31.13 -115.34
CA SER A 74 -0.43 31.75 -115.11
C SER A 74 -0.40 33.28 -114.98
N GLY A 75 0.51 34.04 -115.64
CA GLY A 75 0.56 35.50 -115.48
C GLY A 75 0.71 36.36 -116.75
N LYS A 76 0.34 37.64 -116.67
CA LYS A 76 0.57 38.68 -117.68
C LYS A 76 1.55 39.73 -117.13
N VAL A 77 2.53 40.13 -117.93
CA VAL A 77 3.45 41.22 -117.59
C VAL A 77 2.99 42.52 -118.27
N TYR A 78 3.03 43.61 -117.53
CA TYR A 78 2.81 44.97 -117.99
C TYR A 78 4.08 45.76 -117.75
N VAL A 79 4.50 46.55 -118.73
CA VAL A 79 5.70 47.38 -118.61
C VAL A 79 5.33 48.83 -118.88
N ASP A 80 5.76 49.72 -117.99
CA ASP A 80 5.63 51.16 -118.14
C ASP A 80 6.84 51.78 -118.84
N CYS A 81 6.82 53.10 -118.99
CA CYS A 81 7.96 53.83 -119.52
C CYS A 81 9.22 53.65 -118.67
N ASN A 82 9.13 53.45 -117.34
CA ASN A 82 10.29 53.35 -116.44
C ASN A 82 10.99 51.99 -116.43
N GLY A 83 10.53 51.05 -117.26
CA GLY A 83 10.99 49.67 -117.21
C GLY A 83 10.54 48.94 -115.94
N ALA A 84 9.55 49.48 -115.22
CA ALA A 84 8.93 48.78 -114.12
C ALA A 84 7.99 47.72 -114.68
N CYS A 85 8.21 46.47 -114.28
CA CYS A 85 7.41 45.33 -114.68
C CYS A 85 6.35 45.01 -113.62
N TYR A 86 5.08 45.07 -113.99
CA TYR A 86 3.98 44.56 -113.17
C TYR A 86 3.64 43.16 -113.65
N ILE A 87 3.74 42.17 -112.76
CA ILE A 87 3.34 40.80 -113.07
C ILE A 87 1.98 40.55 -112.43
N VAL A 88 0.95 40.40 -113.25
CA VAL A 88 -0.34 39.89 -112.80
C VAL A 88 -0.27 38.38 -112.84
N VAL A 89 -0.21 37.74 -111.68
CA VAL A 89 -0.28 36.29 -111.56
C VAL A 89 -1.74 35.91 -111.33
N TYR A 90 -2.38 35.30 -112.32
CA TYR A 90 -3.66 34.63 -112.14
C TYR A 90 -3.40 33.32 -111.38
N GLN A 91 -3.94 33.18 -110.18
CA GLN A 91 -3.89 31.89 -109.49
C GLN A 91 -5.11 31.08 -109.93
N THR A 92 -4.93 30.10 -110.81
CA THR A 92 -5.98 29.11 -111.10
C THR A 92 -6.13 28.19 -109.90
N ILE A 93 -7.13 28.42 -109.06
CA ILE A 93 -7.47 27.54 -107.93
C ILE A 93 -8.75 26.78 -108.29
N GLN A 94 -8.62 25.46 -108.40
CA GLN A 94 -9.76 24.53 -108.31
C GLN A 94 -10.40 24.68 -106.92
N SER A 95 -11.72 24.95 -106.89
CA SER A 95 -12.63 25.03 -105.73
C SER A 95 -12.93 26.44 -105.14
N ASN A 96 -14.11 26.95 -105.53
CA ASN A 96 -15.13 27.71 -104.77
C ASN A 96 -14.76 28.79 -103.73
N ILE A 97 -13.61 29.46 -103.82
CA ILE A 97 -13.36 30.70 -103.07
C ILE A 97 -13.01 31.82 -104.07
N VAL A 98 -13.89 32.82 -104.18
CA VAL A 98 -13.65 34.01 -105.01
C VAL A 98 -12.65 34.91 -104.28
N THR A 99 -11.36 34.78 -104.61
CA THR A 99 -10.33 35.74 -104.17
C THR A 99 -10.03 36.71 -105.31
N ASN A 100 -10.15 38.00 -105.02
CA ASN A 100 -9.79 39.09 -105.93
C ASN A 100 -8.36 38.92 -106.44
N ASN A 101 -8.15 39.11 -107.75
CA ASN A 101 -6.83 39.07 -108.40
C ASN A 101 -5.83 39.90 -107.60
N LEU A 102 -4.81 39.27 -107.01
CA LEU A 102 -3.82 39.99 -106.23
C LEU A 102 -2.74 40.53 -107.17
N TYR A 103 -2.80 41.83 -107.45
CA TYR A 103 -1.76 42.55 -108.17
C TYR A 103 -0.63 42.83 -107.18
N ARG A 104 0.47 42.06 -107.23
CA ARG A 104 1.69 42.47 -106.52
C ARG A 104 2.58 43.25 -107.49
N PRO A 105 2.75 44.57 -107.31
CA PRO A 105 3.87 45.24 -107.94
C PRO A 105 5.14 44.56 -107.42
N ILE A 106 6.00 44.12 -108.34
CA ILE A 106 7.37 43.76 -107.97
C ILE A 106 8.19 45.00 -108.24
N ASP A 107 8.27 45.85 -107.23
CA ASP A 107 9.15 47.01 -107.28
C ASP A 107 10.60 46.50 -107.40
N ASN A 108 11.36 47.13 -108.29
CA ASN A 108 12.79 46.86 -108.55
C ASN A 108 13.14 45.70 -109.51
N VAL A 109 12.21 45.20 -110.32
CA VAL A 109 12.62 44.48 -111.54
C VAL A 109 13.02 45.50 -112.59
N ILE A 110 14.32 45.75 -112.73
CA ILE A 110 14.86 46.64 -113.76
C ILE A 110 14.85 45.87 -115.08
N PHE A 111 13.99 46.25 -116.01
CA PHE A 111 14.04 45.73 -117.37
C PHE A 111 15.26 46.31 -118.09
N ASP A 112 16.18 45.45 -118.50
CA ASP A 112 17.36 45.87 -119.24
C ASP A 112 16.98 46.24 -120.69
N TRP A 113 16.67 47.53 -120.88
CA TRP A 113 16.40 48.09 -122.19
C TRP A 113 17.63 48.19 -123.10
N SER A 114 18.85 47.90 -122.60
CA SER A 114 20.08 48.00 -123.39
C SER A 114 20.10 47.04 -124.58
N GLN A 115 19.43 45.88 -124.47
CA GLN A 115 19.26 44.93 -125.58
C GLN A 115 18.42 45.49 -126.74
N PHE A 116 17.72 46.59 -126.51
CA PHE A 116 16.91 47.33 -127.48
C PHE A 116 17.59 48.63 -127.94
N GLY A 117 18.86 48.86 -127.55
CA GLY A 117 19.63 50.04 -127.93
C GLY A 117 19.42 51.28 -127.05
N VAL A 118 18.76 51.13 -125.90
CA VAL A 118 18.51 52.24 -124.95
C VAL A 118 19.70 52.36 -123.99
N ILE A 119 20.45 53.47 -124.07
CA ILE A 119 21.61 53.74 -123.22
C ILE A 119 21.21 54.69 -122.09
N VAL A 120 21.24 54.22 -120.84
CA VAL A 120 21.06 55.09 -119.66
C VAL A 120 22.40 55.79 -119.35
N PRO A 121 22.47 57.14 -119.26
CA PRO A 121 23.73 57.85 -119.11
C PRO A 121 24.35 57.62 -117.72
N ASN A 122 25.51 56.97 -117.69
CA ASN A 122 26.19 56.51 -116.48
C ASN A 122 27.40 57.43 -116.15
N SER A 123 27.15 58.64 -115.63
CA SER A 123 28.20 59.67 -115.44
C SER A 123 28.52 60.05 -113.98
N VAL A 124 28.18 59.22 -112.98
CA VAL A 124 28.36 59.55 -111.54
C VAL A 124 29.18 58.50 -110.75
N ASN A 125 30.18 57.86 -111.36
CA ASN A 125 30.77 56.62 -110.81
C ASN A 125 32.09 56.75 -110.01
N ASP A 126 32.82 57.87 -110.05
CA ASP A 126 34.14 57.93 -109.39
C ASP A 126 34.16 58.60 -108.00
N SER A 127 33.16 59.43 -107.70
CA SER A 127 33.08 60.15 -106.40
C SER A 127 32.57 59.25 -105.27
N LEU A 128 31.57 58.40 -105.55
CA LEU A 128 30.98 57.46 -104.59
C LEU A 128 31.98 56.37 -104.17
N ARG A 129 32.86 55.93 -105.08
CA ARG A 129 33.86 54.89 -104.80
C ARG A 129 34.90 55.33 -103.78
N LYS A 130 35.28 56.62 -103.77
CA LYS A 130 36.20 57.19 -102.78
C LYS A 130 35.55 57.39 -101.41
N GLN A 131 34.23 57.58 -101.34
CA GLN A 131 33.49 57.64 -100.07
C GLN A 131 33.22 56.25 -99.47
N LEU A 132 33.23 55.19 -100.28
CA LEU A 132 32.94 53.83 -99.83
C LEU A 132 34.12 53.15 -99.10
N GLN A 133 35.36 53.39 -99.52
CA GLN A 133 36.54 52.78 -98.87
C GLN A 133 36.67 53.03 -97.36
N PRO A 134 36.50 54.27 -96.83
CA PRO A 134 36.55 54.47 -95.38
C PRO A 134 35.38 53.78 -94.66
N LYS A 135 34.21 53.68 -95.30
CA LYS A 135 33.04 52.97 -94.76
C LYS A 135 33.28 51.47 -94.67
N ASP A 136 33.99 50.87 -95.61
CA ASP A 136 34.37 49.45 -95.57
C ASP A 136 35.36 49.15 -94.44
N GLN A 137 36.31 50.06 -94.19
CA GLN A 137 37.24 49.94 -93.06
C GLN A 137 36.55 50.09 -91.70
N GLU A 138 35.60 51.03 -91.58
CA GLU A 138 34.71 51.15 -90.41
C GLU A 138 33.85 49.89 -90.21
N LEU A 139 33.37 49.28 -91.30
CA LEU A 139 32.61 48.02 -91.24
C LEU A 139 33.46 46.86 -90.71
N MET A 140 34.73 46.76 -91.14
CA MET A 140 35.65 45.74 -90.65
C MET A 140 35.97 45.91 -89.16
N THR A 141 36.20 47.16 -88.70
CA THR A 141 36.44 47.43 -87.27
C THR A 141 35.18 47.16 -86.45
N MET A 142 34.00 47.57 -86.93
CA MET A 142 32.72 47.24 -86.28
C MET A 142 32.47 45.73 -86.22
N SER A 143 32.75 44.98 -87.29
CA SER A 143 32.59 43.52 -87.31
C SER A 143 33.53 42.82 -86.33
N SER A 144 34.77 43.29 -86.21
CA SER A 144 35.74 42.81 -85.21
C SER A 144 35.26 43.08 -83.78
N LEU A 145 34.84 44.31 -83.49
CA LEU A 145 34.29 44.70 -82.19
C LEU A 145 33.02 43.90 -81.85
N LEU A 146 32.14 43.66 -82.83
CA LEU A 146 30.92 42.89 -82.64
C LEU A 146 31.22 41.40 -82.37
N SER A 147 32.25 40.85 -83.00
CA SER A 147 32.74 39.50 -82.73
C SER A 147 33.35 39.39 -81.33
N SER A 148 34.14 40.38 -80.90
CA SER A 148 34.68 40.46 -79.53
C SER A 148 33.56 40.58 -78.49
N ALA A 149 32.63 41.53 -78.69
CA ALA A 149 31.49 41.76 -77.81
C ALA A 149 30.58 40.52 -77.71
N LYS A 150 30.39 39.77 -78.81
CA LYS A 150 29.67 38.50 -78.80
C LYS A 150 30.40 37.42 -77.99
N GLY A 151 31.73 37.37 -78.09
CA GLY A 151 32.58 36.52 -77.26
C GLY A 151 32.43 36.85 -75.77
N GLU A 152 32.60 38.12 -75.40
CA GLU A 152 32.44 38.61 -74.03
C GLU A 152 31.02 38.36 -73.48
N ALA A 153 29.98 38.62 -74.28
CA ALA A 153 28.60 38.35 -73.89
C ALA A 153 28.36 36.85 -73.65
N SER A 154 28.96 35.97 -74.46
CA SER A 154 28.87 34.51 -74.26
C SER A 154 29.58 34.05 -72.99
N ALA A 155 30.75 34.62 -72.69
CA ALA A 155 31.49 34.34 -71.46
C ALA A 155 30.73 34.86 -70.22
N CYS A 156 30.19 36.07 -70.30
CA CYS A 156 29.37 36.66 -69.24
C CYS A 156 28.10 35.85 -68.98
N ARG A 157 27.43 35.36 -70.03
CA ARG A 157 26.25 34.50 -69.91
C ARG A 157 26.57 33.16 -69.25
N LYS A 158 27.72 32.57 -69.58
CA LYS A 158 28.19 31.34 -68.93
C LYS A 158 28.49 31.58 -67.45
N GLN A 159 29.19 32.66 -67.13
CA GLN A 159 29.46 33.06 -65.76
C GLN A 159 28.16 33.30 -64.97
N GLN A 160 27.16 33.94 -65.58
CA GLN A 160 25.85 34.14 -64.97
C GLN A 160 25.17 32.80 -64.64
N GLN A 161 25.16 31.85 -65.58
CA GLN A 161 24.59 30.51 -65.35
C GLN A 161 25.31 29.75 -64.23
N ASP A 162 26.64 29.83 -64.21
CA ASP A 162 27.45 29.20 -63.15
C ASP A 162 27.13 29.81 -61.78
N THR A 163 26.99 31.15 -61.70
CA THR A 163 26.61 31.83 -60.45
C THR A 163 25.18 31.52 -60.02
N GLU A 164 24.24 31.37 -60.94
CA GLU A 164 22.86 31.01 -60.65
C GLU A 164 22.77 29.57 -60.11
N MET A 165 23.56 28.66 -60.66
CA MET A 165 23.65 27.28 -60.17
C MET A 165 24.23 27.21 -58.75
N GLU A 166 25.31 27.96 -58.47
CA GLU A 166 25.86 28.04 -57.12
C GLU A 166 24.89 28.72 -56.14
N LEU A 167 24.16 29.76 -56.55
CA LEU A 167 23.10 30.36 -55.73
C LEU A 167 21.99 29.36 -55.41
N GLN A 168 21.54 28.58 -56.38
CA GLN A 168 20.52 27.55 -56.17
C GLN A 168 21.03 26.47 -55.20
N LYS A 169 22.30 26.07 -55.32
CA LYS A 169 22.93 25.10 -54.43
C LYS A 169 23.03 25.62 -53.00
N VAL A 170 23.46 26.86 -52.80
CA VAL A 170 23.51 27.51 -51.49
C VAL A 170 22.10 27.67 -50.91
N SER A 171 21.12 28.05 -51.72
CA SER A 171 19.71 28.15 -51.30
C SER A 171 19.17 26.80 -50.81
N ASN A 172 19.43 25.72 -51.55
CA ASN A 172 19.04 24.37 -51.15
C ASN A 172 19.74 23.93 -49.85
N GLN A 173 21.05 24.22 -49.71
CA GLN A 173 21.80 23.92 -48.48
C GLN A 173 21.27 24.69 -47.28
N LEU A 174 20.90 25.96 -47.46
CA LEU A 174 20.28 26.79 -46.43
C LEU A 174 18.94 26.20 -45.98
N GLY A 175 18.09 25.78 -46.93
CA GLY A 175 16.82 25.12 -46.63
C GLY A 175 16.98 23.80 -45.85
N VAL A 176 17.99 22.99 -46.19
CA VAL A 176 18.31 21.77 -45.42
C VAL A 176 18.75 22.12 -44.00
N LYS A 177 19.61 23.13 -43.83
CA LYS A 177 20.09 23.56 -42.51
C LYS A 177 18.98 24.15 -41.65
N GLU A 178 18.05 24.88 -42.24
CA GLU A 178 16.86 25.41 -41.56
C GLU A 178 15.94 24.28 -41.07
N PHE A 179 15.74 23.25 -41.89
CA PHE A 179 14.99 22.06 -41.50
C PHE A 179 15.66 21.29 -40.34
N GLU A 180 16.97 21.07 -40.40
CA GLU A 180 17.75 20.47 -39.31
C GLU A 180 17.66 21.30 -38.01
N LEU A 181 17.74 22.62 -38.11
CA LEU A 181 17.59 23.53 -36.98
C LEU A 181 16.19 23.44 -36.36
N ASN A 182 15.13 23.41 -37.16
CA ASN A 182 13.76 23.26 -36.66
C ASN A 182 13.52 21.89 -36.01
N ALA A 183 14.11 20.82 -36.56
CA ALA A 183 14.05 19.48 -35.97
C ALA A 183 14.76 19.42 -34.61
N THR A 184 15.96 20.02 -34.50
CA THR A 184 16.70 20.09 -33.22
C THR A 184 16.00 20.97 -32.19
N LYS A 185 15.41 22.10 -32.60
CA LYS A 185 14.59 22.96 -31.73
C LYS A 185 13.40 22.20 -31.16
N THR A 186 12.70 21.42 -31.99
CA THR A 186 11.56 20.61 -31.57
C THR A 186 11.97 19.53 -30.57
N LYS A 187 13.09 18.82 -30.83
CA LYS A 187 13.65 17.84 -29.89
C LYS A 187 14.05 18.47 -28.56
N LEU A 188 14.62 19.68 -28.59
CA LEU A 188 15.01 20.40 -27.39
C LEU A 188 13.79 20.78 -26.54
N GLU A 189 12.71 21.27 -27.15
CA GLU A 189 11.47 21.59 -26.43
C GLU A 189 10.81 20.35 -25.83
N LEU A 190 10.79 19.22 -26.55
CA LEU A 190 10.31 17.94 -26.00
C LEU A 190 11.15 17.50 -24.78
N SER A 191 12.48 17.59 -24.88
CA SER A 191 13.38 17.24 -23.78
C SER A 191 13.18 18.15 -22.56
N LYS A 192 12.92 19.44 -22.76
CA LYS A 192 12.59 20.36 -21.65
C LYS A 192 11.30 19.96 -20.94
N GLU A 193 10.26 19.57 -21.70
CA GLU A 193 9.00 19.14 -21.11
C GLU A 193 9.15 17.83 -20.33
N GLU A 194 9.89 16.85 -20.87
CA GLU A 194 10.23 15.61 -20.15
C GLU A 194 11.00 15.87 -18.84
N VAL A 195 11.98 16.78 -18.87
CA VAL A 195 12.74 17.16 -17.66
C VAL A 195 11.81 17.80 -16.62
N LYS A 196 10.87 18.64 -17.05
CA LYS A 196 9.89 19.28 -16.16
C LYS A 196 8.93 18.26 -15.57
N GLU A 197 8.43 17.31 -16.37
CA GLU A 197 7.57 16.23 -15.89
C GLU A 197 8.29 15.35 -14.85
N LEU A 198 9.54 14.95 -15.13
CA LEU A 198 10.36 14.20 -14.18
C LEU A 198 10.63 15.00 -12.90
N GLN A 199 10.90 16.30 -13.01
CA GLN A 199 11.11 17.17 -11.86
C GLN A 199 9.85 17.29 -10.99
N ASP A 200 8.67 17.42 -11.61
CA ASP A 200 7.39 17.45 -10.92
C ASP A 200 7.08 16.09 -10.28
N GLN A 201 7.35 14.98 -10.98
CA GLN A 201 7.17 13.63 -10.45
C GLN A 201 8.05 13.40 -9.21
N VAL A 202 9.34 13.71 -9.30
CA VAL A 202 10.30 13.59 -8.18
C VAL A 202 9.90 14.48 -7.01
N SER A 203 9.49 15.72 -7.28
CA SER A 203 9.07 16.67 -6.24
C SER A 203 7.81 16.21 -5.52
N ASN A 204 6.83 15.65 -6.26
CA ASN A 204 5.57 15.18 -5.70
C ASN A 204 5.71 13.84 -4.98
N SER A 205 6.40 12.85 -5.58
CA SER A 205 6.58 11.53 -4.98
C SER A 205 7.43 11.62 -3.71
N ASN A 206 8.60 12.26 -3.78
CA ASN A 206 9.51 12.31 -2.63
C ASN A 206 8.90 13.08 -1.47
N LYS A 207 8.14 14.16 -1.73
CA LYS A 207 7.47 14.92 -0.68
C LYS A 207 6.35 14.13 -0.01
N LYS A 208 5.59 13.34 -0.78
CA LYS A 208 4.55 12.46 -0.25
C LYS A 208 5.15 11.33 0.58
N ASP A 209 6.18 10.68 0.05
CA ASP A 209 6.85 9.55 0.71
C ASP A 209 7.58 10.01 1.98
N TYR A 210 8.23 11.17 1.96
CA TYR A 210 8.85 11.75 3.16
C TYR A 210 7.80 12.06 4.25
N ARG A 211 6.67 12.68 3.89
CA ARG A 211 5.58 12.93 4.84
C ARG A 211 4.99 11.64 5.40
N ASN A 212 4.83 10.61 4.58
CA ASN A 212 4.35 9.31 5.03
C ASN A 212 5.34 8.68 6.01
N LEU A 213 6.64 8.71 5.70
CA LEU A 213 7.69 8.20 6.58
C LEU A 213 7.75 8.99 7.90
N GLU A 214 7.61 10.31 7.84
CA GLU A 214 7.56 11.18 9.03
C GLU A 214 6.35 10.84 9.94
N MET A 215 5.17 10.61 9.35
CA MET A 215 3.97 10.18 10.11
C MET A 215 4.16 8.79 10.74
N GLU A 216 4.71 7.82 10.01
CA GLU A 216 5.00 6.48 10.57
C GLU A 216 6.06 6.54 11.66
N LEU A 217 7.09 7.40 11.51
CA LEU A 217 8.10 7.62 12.55
C LEU A 217 7.48 8.20 13.82
N GLN A 218 6.61 9.21 13.70
CA GLN A 218 5.88 9.77 14.85
C GLN A 218 5.00 8.71 15.54
N LYS A 219 4.32 7.86 14.77
CA LYS A 219 3.51 6.76 15.29
C LYS A 219 4.35 5.77 16.08
N VAL A 220 5.50 5.35 15.54
CA VAL A 220 6.46 4.48 16.24
C VAL A 220 6.98 5.13 17.51
N GLN A 221 7.29 6.43 17.48
CA GLN A 221 7.75 7.17 18.66
C GLN A 221 6.68 7.22 19.76
N HIS A 222 5.41 7.46 19.40
CA HIS A 222 4.29 7.41 20.36
C HIS A 222 4.08 6.00 20.93
N GLN A 223 4.15 4.97 20.10
CA GLN A 223 4.06 3.58 20.55
C GLN A 223 5.19 3.23 21.53
N LEU A 224 6.43 3.61 21.20
CA LEU A 224 7.58 3.40 22.06
C LEU A 224 7.40 4.09 23.42
N SER A 225 6.95 5.34 23.42
CA SER A 225 6.64 6.08 24.66
C SER A 225 5.57 5.37 25.49
N SER A 226 4.49 4.87 24.86
CA SER A 226 3.43 4.13 25.54
C SER A 226 3.96 2.86 26.20
N THR A 227 4.70 2.05 25.44
CA THR A 227 5.29 0.80 25.96
C THR A 227 6.28 1.05 27.10
N MET A 228 7.03 2.15 27.05
CA MET A 228 7.94 2.53 28.13
C MET A 228 7.18 2.90 29.41
N SER A 229 6.07 3.64 29.30
CA SER A 229 5.20 3.95 30.45
C SER A 229 4.53 2.71 31.04
N GLU A 230 4.08 1.78 30.20
CA GLU A 230 3.53 0.48 30.65
C GLU A 230 4.58 -0.38 31.37
N LEU A 231 5.81 -0.39 30.85
CA LEU A 231 6.93 -1.09 31.48
C LEU A 231 7.26 -0.52 32.86
N GLU A 232 7.32 0.80 33.00
CA GLU A 232 7.58 1.45 34.30
C GLU A 232 6.45 1.16 35.30
N THR A 233 5.20 1.19 34.84
CA THR A 233 4.03 0.84 35.67
C THR A 233 4.12 -0.61 36.15
N THR A 234 4.47 -1.54 35.27
CA THR A 234 4.63 -2.97 35.60
C THR A 234 5.76 -3.17 36.62
N LYS A 235 6.87 -2.44 36.46
CA LYS A 235 8.00 -2.47 37.40
C LYS A 235 7.58 -2.02 38.80
N ILE A 236 6.83 -0.91 38.92
CA ILE A 236 6.31 -0.43 40.21
C ILE A 236 5.38 -1.47 40.86
N VAL A 237 4.47 -2.07 40.10
CA VAL A 237 3.57 -3.13 40.62
C VAL A 237 4.35 -4.35 41.11
N TRP A 238 5.40 -4.74 40.38
CA TRP A 238 6.28 -5.83 40.78
C TRP A 238 7.05 -5.53 42.07
N GLU A 239 7.61 -4.33 42.21
CA GLU A 239 8.29 -3.89 43.43
C GLU A 239 7.34 -3.88 44.64
N PHE A 240 6.11 -3.36 44.45
CA PHE A 240 5.09 -3.37 45.50
C PHE A 240 4.68 -4.80 45.91
N SER A 241 4.47 -5.70 44.95
CA SER A 241 4.16 -7.11 45.23
C SER A 241 5.30 -7.81 45.99
N LYS A 242 6.56 -7.50 45.64
CA LYS A 242 7.74 -8.00 46.35
C LYS A 242 7.78 -7.51 47.80
N GLU A 243 7.47 -6.25 48.07
CA GLU A 243 7.39 -5.72 49.44
C GLU A 243 6.27 -6.39 50.25
N GLN A 244 5.08 -6.57 49.65
CA GLN A 244 3.98 -7.30 50.29
C GLN A 244 4.38 -8.73 50.65
N LEU A 245 5.08 -9.44 49.77
CA LEU A 245 5.57 -10.78 50.03
C LEU A 245 6.56 -10.82 51.21
N ILE A 246 7.47 -9.85 51.30
CA ILE A 246 8.41 -9.73 52.43
C ILE A 246 7.66 -9.47 53.73
N SER A 247 6.66 -8.58 53.72
CA SER A 247 5.81 -8.29 54.87
C SER A 247 5.06 -9.53 55.35
N SER A 248 4.38 -10.25 54.44
CA SER A 248 3.66 -11.48 54.75
C SER A 248 4.59 -12.59 55.26
N LYS A 249 5.81 -12.71 54.70
CA LYS A 249 6.82 -13.65 55.21
C LYS A 249 7.20 -13.35 56.65
N LYS A 250 7.37 -12.07 57.01
CA LYS A 250 7.68 -11.66 58.38
C LYS A 250 6.53 -11.99 59.34
N GLU A 251 5.30 -11.68 58.96
CA GLU A 251 4.10 -12.02 59.75
C GLU A 251 3.99 -13.54 59.98
N ASN A 252 4.25 -14.34 58.95
CA ASN A 252 4.27 -15.80 59.07
C ASN A 252 5.33 -16.31 60.06
N GLU A 253 6.53 -15.73 60.07
CA GLU A 253 7.56 -16.10 61.06
C GLU A 253 7.15 -15.67 62.48
N GLU A 254 6.51 -14.51 62.64
CA GLU A 254 5.97 -14.07 63.94
C GLU A 254 4.88 -15.01 64.46
N ILE A 255 3.96 -15.45 63.59
CA ILE A 255 2.92 -16.43 63.91
C ILE A 255 3.56 -17.77 64.29
N LYS A 256 4.58 -18.22 63.55
CA LYS A 256 5.29 -19.46 63.84
C LYS A 256 5.94 -19.44 65.23
N VAL A 257 6.57 -18.33 65.62
CA VAL A 257 7.12 -18.14 66.97
C VAL A 257 6.03 -18.18 68.04
N LYS A 258 4.88 -17.52 67.81
CA LYS A 258 3.73 -17.58 68.74
C LYS A 258 3.19 -19.00 68.90
N ILE A 259 3.06 -19.75 67.81
CA ILE A 259 2.62 -21.15 67.84
C ILE A 259 3.60 -21.99 68.68
N GLN A 260 4.91 -21.84 68.46
CA GLN A 260 5.90 -22.57 69.26
C GLN A 260 5.79 -22.22 70.75
N SER A 261 5.65 -20.95 71.09
CA SER A 261 5.47 -20.51 72.48
C SER A 261 4.20 -21.10 73.11
N MET A 262 3.08 -21.13 72.38
CA MET A 262 1.85 -21.75 72.85
C MET A 262 2.01 -23.26 73.04
N GLN A 263 2.71 -23.95 72.14
CA GLN A 263 3.02 -25.37 72.29
C GLN A 263 3.83 -25.64 73.57
N ASP A 264 4.86 -24.84 73.82
CA ASP A 264 5.68 -24.95 75.04
C ASP A 264 4.85 -24.72 76.31
N GLN A 265 3.93 -23.73 76.29
CA GLN A 265 3.00 -23.49 77.40
C GLN A 265 2.04 -24.67 77.63
N VAL A 266 1.52 -25.27 76.55
CA VAL A 266 0.66 -26.46 76.64
C VAL A 266 1.43 -27.65 77.21
N TYR A 267 2.65 -27.90 76.74
CA TYR A 267 3.49 -28.97 77.29
C TYR A 267 3.76 -28.79 78.79
N LYS A 268 4.05 -27.55 79.21
CA LYS A 268 4.22 -27.22 80.62
C LYS A 268 2.94 -27.50 81.42
N ALA A 269 1.78 -27.02 80.94
CA ALA A 269 0.51 -27.24 81.62
C ALA A 269 0.14 -28.74 81.71
N VAL A 270 0.44 -29.53 80.66
CA VAL A 270 0.25 -30.98 80.68
C VAL A 270 1.15 -31.64 81.73
N ALA A 271 2.41 -31.22 81.84
CA ALA A 271 3.33 -31.73 82.86
C ALA A 271 2.86 -31.38 84.28
N ASP A 272 2.41 -30.13 84.50
CA ASP A 272 1.87 -29.66 85.78
C ASP A 272 0.60 -30.47 86.17
N LEU A 273 -0.34 -30.66 85.24
CA LEU A 273 -1.55 -31.47 85.46
C LEU A 273 -1.21 -32.94 85.75
N GLN A 274 -0.22 -33.52 85.08
CA GLN A 274 0.23 -34.89 85.34
C GLN A 274 0.83 -35.01 86.75
N SER A 275 1.60 -34.02 87.19
CA SER A 275 2.15 -33.96 88.54
C SER A 275 1.05 -33.87 89.60
N GLU A 276 0.06 -33.00 89.41
CA GLU A 276 -1.09 -32.89 90.32
C GLU A 276 -1.92 -34.18 90.35
N ARG A 277 -2.15 -34.82 89.20
CA ARG A 277 -2.83 -36.12 89.13
C ARG A 277 -2.12 -37.17 89.98
N LEU A 278 -0.80 -37.29 89.87
CA LEU A 278 -0.01 -38.24 90.69
C LEU A 278 -0.09 -37.91 92.18
N LYS A 279 -0.11 -36.63 92.55
CA LYS A 279 -0.30 -36.20 93.94
C LYS A 279 -1.66 -36.63 94.48
N PHE A 280 -2.74 -36.42 93.72
CA PHE A 280 -4.08 -36.88 94.11
C PHE A 280 -4.17 -38.40 94.18
N GLU A 281 -3.56 -39.12 93.25
CA GLU A 281 -3.51 -40.58 93.24
C GLU A 281 -2.82 -41.12 94.51
N SER A 282 -1.71 -40.51 94.92
CA SER A 282 -1.02 -40.83 96.19
C SER A 282 -1.90 -40.55 97.42
N GLN A 283 -2.61 -39.41 97.44
CA GLN A 283 -3.54 -39.08 98.52
C GLN A 283 -4.69 -40.08 98.62
N ILE A 284 -5.28 -40.50 97.49
CA ILE A 284 -6.34 -41.50 97.44
C ILE A 284 -5.83 -42.83 98.01
N LEU A 285 -4.65 -43.29 97.61
CA LEU A 285 -4.04 -44.51 98.14
C LEU A 285 -3.80 -44.44 99.65
N SER A 286 -3.35 -43.28 100.16
CA SER A 286 -3.19 -43.06 101.60
C SER A 286 -4.53 -43.16 102.34
N CYS A 287 -5.57 -42.48 101.86
CA CYS A 287 -6.91 -42.53 102.47
C CYS A 287 -7.53 -43.94 102.37
N GLN A 288 -7.29 -44.68 101.29
CA GLN A 288 -7.73 -46.08 101.17
C GLN A 288 -7.08 -46.94 102.25
N LYS A 289 -5.78 -46.79 102.48
CA LYS A 289 -5.07 -47.50 103.55
C LYS A 289 -5.58 -47.11 104.94
N GLU A 290 -5.76 -45.82 105.22
CA GLU A 290 -6.36 -45.35 106.47
C GLU A 290 -7.76 -45.94 106.70
N ASN A 291 -8.58 -46.02 105.64
CA ASN A 291 -9.89 -46.66 105.72
C ASN A 291 -9.79 -48.17 106.00
N GLU A 292 -8.86 -48.88 105.37
CA GLU A 292 -8.59 -50.30 105.67
C GLU A 292 -8.19 -50.49 107.13
N ASP A 293 -7.27 -49.67 107.63
CA ASP A 293 -6.84 -49.68 109.03
C ASP A 293 -8.04 -49.44 109.97
N VAL A 294 -8.88 -48.44 109.70
CA VAL A 294 -10.11 -48.15 110.47
C VAL A 294 -11.10 -49.33 110.42
N ILE A 295 -11.28 -49.96 109.26
CA ILE A 295 -12.14 -51.15 109.13
C ILE A 295 -11.61 -52.29 110.02
N THR A 296 -10.29 -52.52 110.03
CA THR A 296 -9.71 -53.58 110.88
C THR A 296 -9.86 -53.29 112.37
N GLU A 297 -9.68 -52.03 112.80
CA GLU A 297 -9.93 -51.62 114.19
C GLU A 297 -11.41 -51.74 114.56
N LEU A 298 -12.33 -51.34 113.67
CA LEU A 298 -13.77 -51.55 113.89
C LEU A 298 -14.14 -53.03 114.04
N GLN A 299 -13.56 -53.91 113.22
CA GLN A 299 -13.75 -55.35 113.34
C GLN A 299 -13.23 -55.89 114.68
N LYS A 300 -12.07 -55.40 115.14
CA LYS A 300 -11.51 -55.75 116.44
C LYS A 300 -12.42 -55.31 117.58
N VAL A 301 -12.88 -54.06 117.59
CA VAL A 301 -13.85 -53.54 118.59
C VAL A 301 -15.15 -54.34 118.54
N GLN A 302 -15.65 -54.69 117.36
CA GLN A 302 -16.84 -55.52 117.20
C GLN A 302 -16.65 -56.92 117.81
N ASN A 303 -15.47 -57.52 117.64
CA ASN A 303 -15.12 -58.81 118.26
C ASN A 303 -15.03 -58.70 119.79
N GLU A 304 -14.39 -57.64 120.31
CA GLU A 304 -14.30 -57.35 121.75
C GLU A 304 -15.69 -57.13 122.36
N LEU A 305 -16.59 -56.40 121.69
CA LEU A 305 -17.97 -56.20 122.11
C LEU A 305 -18.75 -57.53 122.11
N SER A 306 -18.56 -58.36 121.08
CA SER A 306 -19.18 -59.68 121.00
C SER A 306 -18.72 -60.60 122.15
N PHE A 307 -17.43 -60.56 122.49
CA PHE A 307 -16.85 -61.26 123.63
C PHE A 307 -17.41 -60.72 124.96
N GLY A 308 -17.40 -59.42 125.16
CA GLY A 308 -17.95 -58.76 126.35
C GLY A 308 -19.44 -59.04 126.53
N ASN A 309 -20.22 -59.10 125.46
CA ASN A 309 -21.64 -59.46 125.50
C ASN A 309 -21.85 -60.93 125.92
N LEU A 310 -20.96 -61.84 125.48
CA LEU A 310 -20.97 -63.24 125.90
C LEU A 310 -20.62 -63.37 127.39
N GLU A 311 -19.62 -62.63 127.87
CA GLU A 311 -19.25 -62.56 129.29
C GLU A 311 -20.39 -61.97 130.16
N LEU A 312 -21.07 -60.93 129.67
CA LEU A 312 -22.25 -60.35 130.30
C LEU A 312 -23.41 -61.36 130.37
N GLN A 313 -23.66 -62.14 129.30
CA GLN A 313 -24.65 -63.21 129.35
C GLN A 313 -24.28 -64.30 130.36
N LEU A 314 -23.02 -64.71 130.43
CA LEU A 314 -22.55 -65.70 131.40
C LEU A 314 -22.72 -65.20 132.85
N THR A 315 -22.33 -63.96 133.13
CA THR A 315 -22.50 -63.35 134.46
C THR A 315 -23.97 -63.18 134.82
N LYS A 316 -24.81 -62.76 133.87
CA LYS A 316 -26.27 -62.74 134.04
C LYS A 316 -26.82 -64.12 134.40
N ASN A 317 -26.44 -65.17 133.67
CA ASN A 317 -26.87 -66.55 133.97
C ASN A 317 -26.38 -67.02 135.36
N ARG A 318 -25.16 -66.65 135.75
CA ARG A 318 -24.63 -66.93 137.11
C ARG A 318 -25.42 -66.20 138.18
N LEU A 319 -25.77 -64.93 137.95
CA LEU A 319 -26.59 -64.13 138.85
C LEU A 319 -27.99 -64.74 138.98
N GLU A 320 -28.66 -65.05 137.88
CA GLU A 320 -29.97 -65.74 137.89
C GLU A 320 -29.92 -67.07 138.64
N THR A 321 -28.82 -67.82 138.51
CA THR A 321 -28.60 -69.06 139.26
C THR A 321 -28.36 -68.79 140.75
N SER A 322 -27.64 -67.72 141.09
CA SER A 322 -27.43 -67.28 142.46
C SER A 322 -28.74 -66.79 143.09
N ASP A 323 -29.54 -66.01 142.38
CA ASP A 323 -30.86 -65.55 142.81
C ASP A 323 -31.79 -66.73 143.05
N LYS A 324 -31.76 -67.76 142.18
CA LYS A 324 -32.47 -69.04 142.42
C LYS A 324 -32.00 -69.72 143.70
N LYS A 325 -30.69 -69.78 143.95
CA LYS A 325 -30.14 -70.34 145.20
C LYS A 325 -30.54 -69.52 146.43
N ILE A 326 -30.55 -68.19 146.32
CA ILE A 326 -31.01 -67.30 147.38
C ILE A 326 -32.48 -67.57 147.67
N LEU A 327 -33.34 -67.63 146.65
CA LEU A 327 -34.75 -68.00 146.78
C LEU A 327 -34.93 -69.38 147.43
N GLU A 328 -34.12 -70.36 147.04
CA GLU A 328 -34.14 -71.72 147.61
C GLU A 328 -33.69 -71.72 149.08
N LEU A 329 -32.69 -70.91 149.43
CA LEU A 329 -32.26 -70.71 150.82
C LEU A 329 -33.30 -69.92 151.64
N GLU A 330 -33.95 -68.92 151.06
CA GLU A 330 -35.05 -68.18 151.68
C GLU A 330 -36.26 -69.09 151.93
N GLU A 331 -36.57 -69.99 150.99
CA GLU A 331 -37.60 -71.02 151.15
C GLU A 331 -37.21 -72.04 152.23
N GLN A 332 -35.94 -72.47 152.27
CA GLN A 332 -35.42 -73.32 153.35
C GLN A 332 -35.48 -72.61 154.71
N LEU A 333 -35.15 -71.33 154.80
CA LEU A 333 -35.28 -70.53 156.01
C LEU A 333 -36.74 -70.32 156.43
N SER A 334 -37.65 -70.13 155.47
CA SER A 334 -39.10 -70.08 155.73
C SER A 334 -39.62 -71.42 156.27
N SER A 335 -39.12 -72.55 155.73
CA SER A 335 -39.39 -73.89 156.26
C SER A 335 -38.74 -74.12 157.63
N GLY A 336 -37.56 -73.54 157.88
CA GLY A 336 -36.89 -73.51 159.18
C GLY A 336 -37.65 -72.65 160.20
N GLY A 337 -38.34 -71.60 159.74
CA GLY A 337 -39.29 -70.84 160.54
C GLY A 337 -40.42 -71.71 161.08
N LYS A 338 -40.89 -72.70 160.30
CA LYS A 338 -41.88 -73.69 160.78
C LYS A 338 -41.30 -74.62 161.86
N VAL A 339 -40.00 -74.93 161.82
CA VAL A 339 -39.31 -75.67 162.88
C VAL A 339 -39.19 -74.80 164.15
N GLN A 340 -39.00 -73.50 164.00
CA GLN A 340 -38.97 -72.56 165.13
C GLN A 340 -40.35 -72.35 165.77
N GLU A 341 -41.43 -72.30 164.98
CA GLU A 341 -42.81 -72.31 165.49
C GLU A 341 -43.16 -73.63 166.19
N GLN A 342 -42.72 -74.77 165.64
CA GLN A 342 -42.88 -76.09 166.29
C GLN A 342 -42.07 -76.19 167.59
N LEU A 343 -40.85 -75.65 167.64
CA LEU A 343 -40.06 -75.56 168.86
C LEU A 343 -40.71 -74.63 169.90
N CYS A 344 -41.34 -73.53 169.48
CA CYS A 344 -42.06 -72.63 170.39
C CYS A 344 -43.30 -73.32 171.01
N LEU A 345 -44.01 -74.14 170.22
CA LEU A 345 -45.08 -75.02 170.71
C LEU A 345 -44.57 -76.05 171.72
N ILE A 346 -43.48 -76.76 171.39
CA ILE A 346 -42.87 -77.76 172.29
C ILE A 346 -42.32 -77.09 173.57
N MET A 347 -41.79 -75.89 173.49
CA MET A 347 -41.27 -75.16 174.66
C MET A 347 -42.41 -74.75 175.60
N ASN A 348 -43.56 -74.33 175.05
CA ASN A 348 -44.77 -74.03 175.84
C ASN A 348 -45.37 -75.31 176.47
N GLU A 349 -45.31 -76.45 175.77
CA GLU A 349 -45.72 -77.75 176.32
C GLU A 349 -44.77 -78.22 177.43
N LEU A 350 -43.45 -78.10 177.25
CA LEU A 350 -42.47 -78.44 178.28
C LEU A 350 -42.55 -77.54 179.51
N GLN A 351 -42.90 -76.26 179.33
CA GLN A 351 -43.14 -75.35 180.46
C GLN A 351 -44.42 -75.72 181.22
N SER A 352 -45.44 -76.23 180.52
CA SER A 352 -46.64 -76.78 181.14
C SER A 352 -46.38 -78.10 181.87
N ILE A 353 -45.52 -78.97 181.32
CA ILE A 353 -45.08 -80.22 181.97
C ILE A 353 -44.21 -79.92 183.20
N LYS A 354 -43.36 -78.89 183.15
CA LYS A 354 -42.52 -78.49 184.29
C LYS A 354 -43.35 -78.00 185.48
N ILE A 355 -44.44 -77.27 185.24
CA ILE A 355 -45.38 -76.87 186.31
C ILE A 355 -46.11 -78.08 186.91
N LEU A 356 -46.35 -79.14 186.13
CA LEU A 356 -46.96 -80.38 186.64
C LEU A 356 -45.99 -81.24 187.46
N VAL A 357 -44.71 -81.29 187.06
CA VAL A 357 -43.66 -82.06 187.76
C VAL A 357 -43.30 -81.44 189.12
N ASP A 358 -43.32 -80.11 189.24
CA ASP A 358 -43.06 -79.43 190.52
C ASP A 358 -44.21 -79.60 191.54
N PHE A 359 -45.38 -80.15 191.15
CA PHE A 359 -46.53 -80.37 192.04
C PHE A 359 -46.61 -81.81 192.61
N THR A 360 -45.77 -82.75 192.18
CA THR A 360 -45.90 -84.18 192.54
C THR A 360 -44.66 -84.87 193.15
N ALA A 361 -43.54 -84.17 193.36
CA ALA A 361 -42.29 -84.79 193.82
C ALA A 361 -41.83 -84.35 195.22
N ASP A 362 -42.73 -84.40 196.21
CA ASP A 362 -42.42 -84.21 197.64
C ASP A 362 -42.71 -85.46 198.51
N LYS A 363 -42.87 -86.65 197.92
CA LYS A 363 -42.95 -87.93 198.65
C LYS A 363 -42.33 -89.11 197.89
N GLU A 364 -41.51 -89.86 198.63
CA GLU A 364 -40.93 -91.20 198.37
C GLU A 364 -39.81 -91.23 197.34
N VAL A 365 -38.51 -91.30 197.70
CA VAL A 365 -37.78 -92.23 198.60
C VAL A 365 -37.88 -93.70 198.18
N ASP A 366 -36.72 -94.18 197.70
CA ASP A 366 -36.12 -95.50 197.85
C ASP A 366 -36.14 -96.55 196.72
N LEU A 367 -34.92 -97.10 196.50
CA LEU A 367 -34.49 -98.33 195.79
C LEU A 367 -34.53 -98.25 194.25
N LYS A 368 -33.46 -98.06 193.47
CA LYS A 368 -32.03 -98.48 193.51
C LYS A 368 -31.85 -100.00 193.51
N ASP A 369 -31.57 -100.60 192.34
CA ASP A 369 -30.30 -101.31 192.11
C ASP A 369 -30.15 -101.99 190.72
N GLN A 370 -28.86 -102.10 190.35
CA GLN A 370 -28.19 -103.11 189.50
C GLN A 370 -27.69 -102.78 188.07
N CYS A 371 -26.35 -102.64 188.03
CA CYS A 371 -25.38 -103.22 187.08
C CYS A 371 -25.26 -102.61 185.67
N SER A 372 -24.08 -102.42 185.06
CA SER A 372 -22.68 -102.60 185.44
C SER A 372 -21.76 -102.15 184.29
N TYR A 373 -20.49 -101.85 184.62
CA TYR A 373 -19.28 -102.13 183.84
C TYR A 373 -18.74 -101.17 182.74
N LYS A 374 -17.65 -100.48 183.13
CA LYS A 374 -16.27 -100.49 182.55
C LYS A 374 -15.97 -99.92 181.14
N ARG A 375 -15.06 -98.92 181.16
CA ARG A 375 -13.63 -98.97 180.68
C ARG A 375 -13.27 -98.33 179.30
N CYS A 376 -12.26 -97.44 179.37
CA CYS A 376 -11.21 -97.05 178.38
C CYS A 376 -11.62 -96.26 177.11
N VAL A 377 -11.08 -95.05 176.82
CA VAL A 377 -9.71 -94.58 176.44
C VAL A 377 -9.54 -94.40 174.91
N THR A 378 -8.97 -93.24 174.51
CA THR A 378 -8.38 -92.82 173.20
C THR A 378 -9.33 -92.57 172.01
N LYS A 379 -9.18 -91.58 171.09
CA LYS A 379 -8.08 -90.73 170.54
C LYS A 379 -8.77 -89.52 169.82
N ALA A 380 -8.28 -88.27 169.91
CA ALA A 380 -7.26 -87.61 169.06
C ALA A 380 -7.74 -87.27 167.62
N VAL A 381 -7.78 -85.97 167.21
CA VAL A 381 -6.76 -85.27 166.33
C VAL A 381 -7.12 -85.44 164.83
N ASP A 382 -7.07 -84.50 163.87
CA ASP A 382 -6.71 -83.07 163.70
C ASP A 382 -7.43 -82.59 162.39
N ILE A 383 -7.86 -81.32 162.20
CA ILE A 383 -7.17 -80.13 161.63
C ILE A 383 -6.62 -80.29 160.18
N VAL A 384 -6.80 -79.20 159.39
CA VAL A 384 -6.00 -78.71 158.23
C VAL A 384 -6.45 -79.26 156.86
N ASP A 385 -6.62 -78.53 155.77
CA ASP A 385 -6.66 -77.10 155.39
C ASP A 385 -7.22 -77.04 153.94
N ASP A 386 -7.69 -75.85 153.53
CA ASP A 386 -7.51 -75.14 152.24
C ASP A 386 -7.18 -75.94 150.94
N GLN A 387 -7.73 -75.65 149.75
CA GLN A 387 -8.16 -74.37 149.14
C GLN A 387 -9.37 -74.56 148.21
#